data_AF-A0A661QBW2-F1
#
_entry.id   AF-A0A661QBW2-F1
#
_cell.length_a   1.000
_cell.length_b   1.000
_cell.length_c   1.000
_cell.angle_alpha   90.00
_cell.angle_beta   90.00
_cell.angle_gamma   90.00
#
_symmetry.space_group_name_H-M   'P 1'
#
loop_
_entity.id
_entity.type
_entity.pdbx_description
1 polymer ?
#
loop_
_entity_poly.entity_id
_entity_poly.type
_entity_poly.pdbx_seq_one_letter_code
_entity_poly.pdbx_strand_id
1 'polypeptide(L)'
;LADLSKVWVLADIYEYQLPWVKVGQSVRVELPYVKNRSLTGHINYIYPFVEPKTRTIKARIELDNADLELRPEMYVTVYLTGEQLNNVLVIPQEAVLYSGEKQTVFVAQRGGRFEPRLVKTGLQGENGHIEILQGLFEGEQVVTSAQFMLDSESKLREAIQKMLNPVRSESPPRAEESDLSDLFSDAKTTESKTGLEDLFN
;
A
#
# COMPACT_ATOMS: atom_id res chain seq x y z
N LEU A 1 -44.50 -14.10 11.33
CA LEU A 1 -43.66 -14.57 10.21
C LEU A 1 -42.71 -13.45 9.83
N ALA A 2 -41.45 -13.76 9.50
CA ALA A 2 -40.53 -12.77 8.95
C ALA A 2 -40.85 -12.55 7.47
N ASP A 3 -40.97 -11.29 7.04
CA ASP A 3 -41.14 -10.92 5.64
C ASP A 3 -39.78 -10.95 4.94
N LEU A 4 -39.67 -11.75 3.88
CA LEU A 4 -38.44 -11.93 3.10
C LEU A 4 -38.47 -11.16 1.78
N SER A 5 -39.50 -10.34 1.53
CA SER A 5 -39.59 -9.48 0.34
C SER A 5 -38.44 -8.48 0.24
N LYS A 6 -37.84 -8.13 1.39
CA LYS A 6 -36.61 -7.36 1.50
C LYS A 6 -35.61 -8.10 2.36
N VAL A 7 -34.37 -8.15 1.88
CA VAL A 7 -33.27 -8.79 2.59
C VAL A 7 -32.09 -7.84 2.71
N TRP A 8 -31.29 -8.08 3.73
CA TRP A 8 -30.04 -7.36 3.92
C TRP A 8 -28.87 -8.26 3.61
N VAL A 9 -27.94 -7.72 2.82
CA VAL A 9 -26.61 -8.29 2.64
C VAL A 9 -25.64 -7.52 3.51
N LEU A 10 -24.85 -8.24 4.29
CA LEU A 10 -23.74 -7.68 5.07
C LEU A 10 -22.45 -7.98 4.32
N ALA A 11 -21.91 -6.97 3.65
CA ALA A 11 -20.62 -7.05 2.98
C ALA A 11 -19.50 -6.75 3.97
N ASP A 12 -18.48 -7.60 4.00
CA ASP A 12 -17.25 -7.36 4.75
C ASP A 12 -16.27 -6.56 3.88
N ILE A 13 -15.85 -5.40 4.38
CA ILE A 13 -14.95 -4.47 3.69
C ILE A 13 -13.64 -4.41 4.46
N TYR A 14 -12.51 -4.58 3.79
CA TYR A 14 -11.21 -4.40 4.43
C TYR A 14 -10.91 -2.93 4.72
N GLU A 15 -10.13 -2.66 5.77
CA GLU A 15 -9.78 -1.29 6.18
C GLU A 15 -9.18 -0.44 5.05
N TYR A 16 -8.32 -1.04 4.21
CA TYR A 16 -7.72 -0.34 3.07
C TYR A 16 -8.72 0.00 1.96
N GLN A 17 -9.88 -0.66 1.92
CA GLN A 17 -10.93 -0.42 0.91
C GLN A 17 -11.91 0.67 1.35
N LEU A 18 -12.03 0.92 2.66
CA LEU A 18 -12.98 1.85 3.24
C LEU A 18 -12.99 3.26 2.60
N PRO A 19 -11.85 3.86 2.19
CA PRO A 19 -11.84 5.18 1.55
C PRO A 19 -12.70 5.28 0.28
N TRP A 20 -12.93 4.15 -0.40
CA TRP A 20 -13.72 4.08 -1.63
C TRP A 20 -15.17 3.65 -1.41
N VAL A 21 -15.56 3.36 -0.17
CA VAL A 21 -16.92 2.89 0.15
C VAL A 21 -17.72 3.99 0.82
N LYS A 22 -18.87 4.35 0.24
CA LYS A 22 -19.74 5.41 0.76
C LYS A 22 -21.19 4.94 0.88
N VAL A 23 -21.90 5.46 1.89
CA VAL A 23 -23.35 5.32 1.99
C VAL A 23 -24.01 5.97 0.76
N GLY A 24 -25.02 5.29 0.19
CA GLY A 24 -25.70 5.67 -1.04
C GLY A 24 -25.05 5.13 -2.31
N GLN A 25 -23.87 4.52 -2.23
CA GLN A 25 -23.19 3.96 -3.39
C GLN A 25 -23.93 2.74 -3.94
N SER A 26 -24.06 2.69 -5.27
CA SER A 26 -24.67 1.56 -5.98
C SER A 26 -23.75 0.35 -5.97
N VAL A 27 -24.33 -0.82 -5.73
CA VAL A 27 -23.64 -2.10 -5.70
C VAL A 27 -24.37 -3.10 -6.58
N ARG A 28 -23.59 -3.99 -7.18
CA ARG A 28 -24.08 -5.18 -7.87
C ARG A 28 -23.79 -6.39 -7.01
N VAL A 29 -24.80 -7.20 -6.76
CA VAL A 29 -24.72 -8.40 -5.94
C VAL A 29 -24.92 -9.60 -6.85
N GLU A 30 -23.92 -10.46 -6.95
CA GLU A 30 -23.95 -11.67 -7.74
C GLU A 30 -24.23 -12.87 -6.85
N LEU A 31 -25.17 -13.71 -7.29
CA LEU A 31 -25.57 -14.91 -6.58
C LEU A 31 -24.78 -16.10 -7.16
N PRO A 32 -23.82 -16.69 -6.43
CA PRO A 32 -22.96 -17.75 -6.97
C PRO A 32 -23.72 -19.03 -7.34
N TYR A 33 -24.95 -19.17 -6.86
CA TYR A 33 -25.81 -20.33 -7.06
C TYR A 33 -26.83 -20.15 -8.21
N VAL A 34 -26.94 -18.96 -8.80
CA VAL A 34 -27.79 -18.69 -9.97
C VAL A 34 -26.94 -18.09 -11.08
N LYS A 35 -26.74 -18.86 -12.16
CA LYS A 35 -25.89 -18.43 -13.27
C LYS A 35 -26.43 -17.13 -13.90
N ASN A 36 -25.55 -16.15 -14.06
CA ASN A 36 -25.81 -14.85 -14.70
C ASN A 36 -26.92 -14.01 -14.06
N ARG A 37 -27.26 -14.24 -12.78
CA ARG A 37 -28.20 -13.38 -12.07
C ARG A 37 -27.45 -12.45 -11.13
N SER A 38 -27.63 -11.16 -11.37
CA SER A 38 -27.16 -10.12 -10.47
C SER A 38 -28.31 -9.22 -10.06
N LEU A 39 -28.27 -8.77 -8.82
CA LEU A 39 -29.20 -7.82 -8.24
C LEU A 39 -28.48 -6.50 -8.04
N THR A 40 -29.20 -5.40 -8.16
CA THR A 40 -28.67 -4.07 -7.86
C THR A 40 -29.22 -3.61 -6.53
N GLY A 41 -28.36 -3.01 -5.72
CA GLY A 41 -28.73 -2.42 -4.44
C GLY A 41 -27.92 -1.17 -4.16
N HIS A 42 -28.08 -0.64 -2.96
CA HIS A 42 -27.28 0.48 -2.48
C HIS A 42 -26.84 0.23 -1.03
N ILE A 43 -25.67 0.75 -0.69
CA ILE A 43 -25.19 0.73 0.69
C ILE A 43 -26.04 1.71 1.49
N ASN A 44 -26.86 1.21 2.41
CA ASN A 44 -27.70 2.08 3.25
C ASN A 44 -27.02 2.43 4.59
N TYR A 45 -26.04 1.63 5.01
CA TYR A 45 -25.34 1.84 6.28
C TYR A 45 -23.95 1.22 6.29
N ILE A 46 -22.98 1.92 6.87
CA ILE A 46 -21.63 1.39 7.14
C ILE A 46 -21.46 1.40 8.66
N TYR A 47 -21.15 0.24 9.24
CA TYR A 47 -20.99 0.12 10.68
C TYR A 47 -19.71 0.85 11.13
N PRO A 48 -19.73 1.56 12.27
CA PRO A 48 -18.57 2.34 12.74
C PRO A 48 -17.52 1.49 13.48
N PHE A 49 -17.68 0.17 13.52
CA PHE A 49 -16.83 -0.75 14.28
C PHE A 49 -16.12 -1.73 13.35
N VAL A 50 -14.83 -1.96 13.63
CA VAL A 50 -14.01 -2.97 12.95
C VAL A 50 -14.13 -4.30 13.71
N GLU A 51 -14.37 -5.39 13.00
CA GLU A 51 -14.32 -6.74 13.55
C GLU A 51 -12.85 -7.15 13.75
N PRO A 52 -12.35 -7.33 14.98
CA PRO A 52 -10.92 -7.49 15.25
C PRO A 52 -10.34 -8.78 14.67
N LYS A 53 -11.16 -9.83 14.49
CA LYS A 53 -10.71 -11.13 13.98
C LYS A 53 -10.43 -11.10 12.48
N THR A 54 -11.28 -10.42 11.71
CA THR A 54 -11.19 -10.36 10.25
C THR A 54 -10.56 -9.06 9.76
N ARG A 55 -10.46 -8.05 10.63
CA ARG A 55 -10.10 -6.66 10.27
C ARG A 55 -10.99 -6.12 9.15
N THR A 56 -12.29 -6.40 9.26
CA THR A 56 -13.30 -5.93 8.31
C THR A 56 -14.33 -5.05 8.98
N ILE A 57 -14.90 -4.15 8.19
CA ILE A 57 -16.03 -3.32 8.54
C ILE A 57 -17.24 -3.84 7.77
N LYS A 58 -18.40 -3.88 8.42
CA LYS A 58 -19.64 -4.32 7.78
C LYS A 58 -20.32 -3.16 7.07
N ALA A 59 -20.65 -3.34 5.80
CA ALA A 59 -21.62 -2.51 5.09
C ALA A 59 -22.92 -3.27 4.90
N ARG A 60 -24.04 -2.62 5.22
CA ARG A 60 -25.37 -3.14 4.96
C ARG A 60 -25.86 -2.65 3.61
N ILE A 61 -26.36 -3.58 2.83
CA ILE A 61 -26.96 -3.37 1.53
C ILE A 61 -28.39 -3.89 1.59
N GLU A 62 -29.34 -3.05 1.20
CA GLU A 62 -30.74 -3.45 1.07
C GLU A 62 -31.01 -3.93 -0.35
N LEU A 63 -31.61 -5.12 -0.48
CA LEU A 63 -31.99 -5.72 -1.75
C LEU A 63 -33.46 -6.08 -1.74
N ASP A 64 -34.12 -5.83 -2.87
CA ASP A 64 -35.43 -6.37 -3.15
C ASP A 64 -35.30 -7.86 -3.49
N ASN A 65 -36.11 -8.69 -2.85
CA ASN A 65 -36.10 -10.15 -2.97
C ASN A 65 -37.51 -10.65 -3.32
N ALA A 66 -38.11 -10.04 -4.35
CA ALA A 66 -39.47 -10.35 -4.78
C ALA A 66 -39.67 -11.83 -5.16
N ASP A 67 -38.64 -12.44 -5.72
CA ASP A 67 -38.66 -13.85 -6.15
C ASP A 67 -38.28 -14.84 -5.02
N LEU A 68 -37.98 -14.33 -3.81
CA LEU A 68 -37.58 -15.11 -2.64
C LEU A 68 -36.36 -16.04 -2.87
N GLU A 69 -35.50 -15.66 -3.82
CA GLU A 69 -34.29 -16.41 -4.20
C GLU A 69 -33.15 -16.22 -3.20
N LEU A 70 -33.08 -15.07 -2.54
CA LEU A 70 -32.14 -14.84 -1.45
C LEU A 70 -32.74 -15.36 -0.15
N ARG A 71 -32.04 -16.31 0.48
CA ARG A 71 -32.36 -16.78 1.82
C ARG A 71 -31.34 -16.23 2.81
N PRO A 72 -31.74 -16.01 4.07
CA PRO A 72 -30.79 -15.72 5.14
C PRO A 72 -29.65 -16.75 5.16
N GLU A 73 -28.47 -16.31 5.57
CA GLU A 73 -27.24 -17.12 5.67
C GLU A 73 -26.61 -17.56 4.34
N MET A 74 -27.15 -17.15 3.19
CA MET A 74 -26.49 -17.40 1.90
C MET A 74 -25.31 -16.46 1.65
N TYR A 75 -24.29 -16.98 0.98
CA TYR A 75 -23.17 -16.21 0.49
C TYR A 75 -23.49 -15.56 -0.86
N VAL A 76 -23.02 -14.32 -1.02
CA VAL A 76 -23.12 -13.54 -2.26
C VAL A 76 -21.81 -12.81 -2.49
N THR A 77 -21.53 -12.44 -3.74
CA THR A 77 -20.39 -11.58 -4.07
C THR A 77 -20.90 -10.18 -4.33
N VAL A 78 -20.32 -9.19 -3.68
CA VAL A 78 -20.70 -7.78 -3.82
C VAL A 78 -19.63 -7.03 -4.60
N TYR A 79 -20.04 -6.44 -5.71
CA TYR A 79 -19.24 -5.55 -6.53
C TYR A 79 -19.69 -4.11 -6.29
N LEU A 80 -18.79 -3.28 -5.76
CA LEU A 80 -19.04 -1.85 -5.71
C LEU A 80 -18.92 -1.28 -7.12
N THR A 81 -19.99 -0.65 -7.61
CA THR A 81 -19.89 0.10 -8.85
C THR A 81 -19.21 1.42 -8.49
N GLY A 82 -17.91 1.51 -8.75
CA GLY A 82 -17.17 2.77 -8.68
C GLY A 82 -17.55 3.69 -9.83
N GLU A 83 -17.24 4.98 -9.71
CA GLU A 83 -17.20 5.84 -10.89
C GLU A 83 -16.22 5.21 -11.89
N GLN A 84 -16.64 5.16 -13.16
CA GLN A 84 -15.74 4.69 -14.21
C GLN A 84 -14.61 5.71 -14.34
N LEU A 85 -13.48 5.40 -13.73
CA LEU A 85 -12.27 6.19 -13.84
C LEU A 85 -11.78 6.06 -15.29
N ASN A 86 -12.07 7.10 -16.07
CA ASN A 86 -11.55 7.21 -17.42
C ASN A 86 -10.10 7.70 -17.32
N ASN A 87 -9.25 7.21 -18.23
CA ASN A 87 -7.87 7.68 -18.38
C ASN A 87 -6.94 7.39 -17.19
N VAL A 88 -7.08 6.22 -16.57
CA VAL A 88 -6.18 5.73 -15.51
C VAL A 88 -5.20 4.69 -16.03
N LEU A 89 -3.99 4.68 -15.45
CA LEU A 89 -3.00 3.65 -15.73
C LEU A 89 -3.38 2.37 -14.98
N VAL A 90 -3.47 1.25 -15.71
CA VAL A 90 -3.81 -0.05 -15.14
C VAL A 90 -2.80 -1.11 -15.54
N ILE A 91 -2.60 -2.09 -14.66
CA ILE A 91 -1.83 -3.31 -14.94
C ILE A 91 -2.60 -4.55 -14.48
N PRO A 92 -2.27 -5.76 -14.96
CA PRO A 92 -2.82 -6.99 -14.40
C PRO A 92 -2.47 -7.11 -12.91
N GLN A 93 -3.44 -7.47 -12.07
CA GLN A 93 -3.25 -7.58 -10.62
C GLN A 93 -2.12 -8.58 -10.26
N GLU A 94 -1.98 -9.64 -11.04
CA GLU A 94 -0.94 -10.66 -10.89
C GLU A 94 0.50 -10.12 -11.04
N ALA A 95 0.69 -8.95 -11.65
CA ALA A 95 1.99 -8.29 -11.74
C ALA A 95 2.42 -7.58 -10.44
N VAL A 96 1.51 -7.42 -9.47
CA VAL A 96 1.79 -6.74 -8.21
C VAL A 96 2.17 -7.76 -7.14
N LEU A 97 3.37 -7.62 -6.59
CA LEU A 97 3.80 -8.37 -5.42
C LEU A 97 3.48 -7.59 -4.14
N TYR A 98 2.76 -8.25 -3.25
CA TYR A 98 2.43 -7.73 -1.93
C TYR A 98 3.39 -8.32 -0.90
N SER A 99 4.19 -7.47 -0.26
CA SER A 99 5.11 -7.86 0.82
C SER A 99 4.87 -6.97 2.04
N GLY A 100 3.97 -7.42 2.92
CA GLY A 100 3.48 -6.60 4.03
C GLY A 100 2.70 -5.40 3.50
N GLU A 101 3.15 -4.19 3.84
CA GLU A 101 2.55 -2.93 3.37
C GLU A 101 3.13 -2.46 2.02
N LYS A 102 4.18 -3.11 1.52
CA LYS A 102 4.85 -2.70 0.28
C LYS A 102 4.22 -3.40 -0.92
N GLN A 103 3.96 -2.62 -1.95
CA GLN A 103 3.51 -3.09 -3.26
C GLN A 103 4.65 -2.86 -4.26
N THR A 104 5.11 -3.94 -4.88
CA THR A 104 6.26 -3.91 -5.80
C THR A 104 5.88 -4.55 -7.13
N VAL A 105 6.29 -3.90 -8.22
CA VAL A 105 6.20 -4.44 -9.59
C VAL A 105 7.60 -4.56 -10.17
N PHE A 106 7.75 -5.40 -11.20
CA PHE A 106 9.01 -5.51 -11.95
C PHE A 106 8.83 -4.96 -13.36
N VAL A 107 9.54 -3.88 -13.65
CA VAL A 107 9.52 -3.23 -14.97
C VAL A 107 10.59 -3.86 -15.85
N ALA A 108 10.20 -4.32 -17.03
CA ALA A 108 11.11 -4.86 -18.02
C ALA A 108 11.89 -3.73 -18.68
N GLN A 109 13.21 -3.76 -18.53
CA GLN A 109 14.14 -2.87 -19.22
C GLN A 109 14.70 -3.53 -20.48
N ARG A 110 15.30 -2.70 -21.36
CA ARG A 110 16.06 -3.19 -22.51
C ARG A 110 17.19 -4.14 -22.06
N GLY A 111 17.39 -5.20 -22.82
CA GLY A 111 18.45 -6.20 -22.56
C GLY A 111 18.09 -7.26 -21.52
N GLY A 112 16.79 -7.52 -21.29
CA GLY A 112 16.33 -8.60 -20.40
C GLY A 112 16.74 -8.39 -18.94
N ARG A 113 16.69 -7.13 -18.49
CA ARG A 113 16.86 -6.75 -17.09
C ARG A 113 15.51 -6.34 -16.51
N PHE A 114 15.36 -6.52 -15.21
CA PHE A 114 14.16 -6.14 -14.48
C PHE A 114 14.51 -5.17 -13.38
N GLU A 115 13.73 -4.11 -13.28
CA GLU A 115 13.86 -3.11 -12.23
C GLU A 115 12.69 -3.29 -11.25
N PRO A 116 12.95 -3.63 -9.97
CA PRO A 116 11.92 -3.58 -8.95
C PRO A 116 11.51 -2.13 -8.71
N ARG A 117 10.22 -1.87 -8.70
CA ARG A 117 9.70 -0.54 -8.43
C ARG A 117 8.55 -0.60 -7.45
N LEU A 118 8.63 0.27 -6.44
CA LEU A 118 7.52 0.49 -5.51
C LEU A 118 6.40 1.23 -6.25
N VAL A 119 5.19 0.71 -6.10
CA VAL A 119 3.99 1.34 -6.66
C VAL A 119 3.00 1.63 -5.55
N LYS A 120 2.08 2.55 -5.84
CA LYS A 120 0.87 2.72 -5.06
C LYS A 120 -0.30 2.34 -5.94
N THR A 121 -1.05 1.32 -5.55
CA THR A 121 -2.22 0.87 -6.29
C THR A 121 -3.49 1.58 -5.81
N GLY A 122 -4.47 1.67 -6.71
CA GLY A 122 -5.79 2.21 -6.46
C GLY A 122 -6.86 1.12 -6.52
N LEU A 123 -7.96 1.43 -7.21
CA LEU A 123 -9.09 0.53 -7.35
C LEU A 123 -8.76 -0.70 -8.21
N GLN A 124 -9.30 -1.85 -7.81
CA GLN A 124 -9.29 -3.05 -8.62
C GLN A 124 -10.49 -3.03 -9.57
N GLY A 125 -10.23 -3.20 -10.86
CA GLY A 125 -11.25 -3.33 -11.90
C GLY A 125 -11.71 -4.77 -12.10
N GLU A 126 -12.87 -4.95 -12.73
CA GLU A 126 -13.50 -6.27 -12.91
C GLU A 126 -12.71 -7.23 -13.78
N ASN A 127 -11.88 -6.70 -14.69
CA ASN A 127 -11.13 -7.51 -15.66
C ASN A 127 -9.82 -8.06 -15.08
N GLY A 128 -9.68 -8.18 -13.76
CA GLY A 128 -8.44 -8.60 -13.10
C GLY A 128 -7.32 -7.56 -13.19
N HIS A 129 -7.65 -6.31 -13.48
CA HIS A 129 -6.72 -5.20 -13.56
C HIS A 129 -6.76 -4.38 -12.27
N ILE A 130 -5.65 -3.71 -11.96
CA ILE A 130 -5.54 -2.81 -10.83
C ILE A 130 -5.00 -1.45 -11.28
N GLU A 131 -5.58 -0.39 -10.75
CA GLU A 131 -5.16 0.99 -10.98
C GLU A 131 -3.79 1.25 -10.35
N ILE A 132 -2.95 2.02 -11.05
CA ILE A 132 -1.67 2.52 -10.55
C ILE A 132 -1.77 4.02 -10.32
N LEU A 133 -1.71 4.41 -9.05
CA LEU A 133 -1.73 5.81 -8.62
C LEU A 133 -0.35 6.44 -8.70
N GLN A 134 0.71 5.67 -8.40
CA GLN A 134 2.10 6.14 -8.40
C GLN A 134 3.07 5.01 -8.73
N GLY A 135 4.23 5.38 -9.29
CA GLY A 135 5.36 4.48 -9.48
C GLY A 135 5.46 3.86 -10.87
N LEU A 136 4.50 4.05 -11.77
CA LEU A 136 4.64 3.65 -13.17
C LEU A 136 4.24 4.77 -14.11
N PHE A 137 4.77 4.69 -15.32
CA PHE A 137 4.42 5.55 -16.45
C PHE A 137 3.74 4.74 -17.55
N GLU A 138 2.94 5.43 -18.35
CA GLU A 138 2.32 4.83 -19.54
C GLU A 138 3.39 4.30 -20.51
N GLY A 139 3.13 3.13 -21.08
CA GLY A 139 4.04 2.46 -22.02
C GLY A 139 5.12 1.59 -21.38
N GLU A 140 5.26 1.60 -20.05
CA GLU A 140 6.16 0.68 -19.36
C GLU A 140 5.63 -0.77 -19.37
N GLN A 141 6.52 -1.73 -19.59
CA GLN A 141 6.18 -3.14 -19.61
C GLN A 141 6.43 -3.76 -18.24
N VAL A 142 5.41 -4.38 -17.65
CA VAL A 142 5.50 -5.07 -16.36
C VAL A 142 5.44 -6.59 -16.55
N VAL A 143 6.14 -7.32 -15.68
CA VAL A 143 6.12 -8.78 -15.68
C VAL A 143 4.89 -9.28 -14.92
N THR A 144 4.10 -10.16 -15.53
CA THR A 144 2.84 -10.67 -14.97
C THR A 144 2.96 -12.04 -14.31
N SER A 145 3.90 -12.89 -14.73
CA SER A 145 3.93 -14.30 -14.32
C SER A 145 5.18 -14.66 -13.53
N ALA A 146 4.97 -15.25 -12.34
CA ALA A 146 6.02 -15.76 -11.45
C ALA A 146 6.92 -16.81 -12.11
N GLN A 147 6.46 -17.53 -13.13
CA GLN A 147 7.27 -18.53 -13.85
C GLN A 147 8.37 -17.87 -14.71
N PHE A 148 8.11 -16.69 -15.27
CA PHE A 148 9.11 -15.89 -15.98
C PHE A 148 10.09 -15.19 -15.01
N MET A 149 9.61 -14.87 -13.80
CA MET A 149 10.45 -14.35 -12.72
C MET A 149 11.50 -15.37 -12.25
N LEU A 150 11.16 -16.67 -12.30
CA LEU A 150 12.04 -17.78 -11.93
C LEU A 150 13.09 -18.08 -13.01
N ASP A 151 12.75 -18.02 -14.30
CA ASP A 151 13.76 -18.21 -15.37
C ASP A 151 14.81 -17.08 -15.42
N SER A 152 14.53 -15.95 -14.77
CA SER A 152 15.44 -14.81 -14.59
C SER A 152 16.04 -14.73 -13.16
N GLU A 153 16.02 -15.84 -12.41
CA GLU A 153 16.29 -15.91 -10.97
C GLU A 153 17.59 -15.22 -10.52
N SER A 154 18.67 -15.33 -11.28
CA SER A 154 19.98 -14.82 -10.85
C SER A 154 19.99 -13.30 -10.72
N LYS A 155 19.38 -12.58 -11.68
CA LYS A 155 19.33 -11.10 -11.65
C LYS A 155 18.28 -10.59 -10.66
N LEU A 156 17.19 -11.34 -10.51
CA LEU A 156 16.10 -11.00 -9.61
C LEU A 156 16.49 -11.21 -8.14
N ARG A 157 17.13 -12.33 -7.79
CA ARG A 157 17.65 -12.57 -6.43
C ARG A 157 18.61 -11.48 -6.00
N GLU A 158 19.49 -11.04 -6.89
CA GLU A 158 20.38 -9.89 -6.63
C GLU A 158 19.60 -8.60 -6.38
N ALA A 159 18.55 -8.31 -7.16
CA ALA A 159 17.72 -7.12 -6.98
C ALA A 159 16.90 -7.16 -5.67
N ILE A 160 16.33 -8.32 -5.33
CA ILE A 160 15.59 -8.55 -4.09
C ILE A 160 16.51 -8.45 -2.87
N GLN A 161 17.72 -9.02 -2.93
CA GLN A 161 18.73 -8.92 -1.86
C GLN A 161 19.20 -7.47 -1.65
N LYS A 162 19.41 -6.69 -2.72
CA LYS A 162 19.73 -5.26 -2.64
C LYS A 162 18.59 -4.42 -2.05
N MET A 163 17.34 -4.85 -2.20
CA MET A 163 16.17 -4.18 -1.60
C MET A 163 15.96 -4.57 -0.13
N LEU A 164 16.24 -5.83 0.24
CA LEU A 164 16.14 -6.32 1.62
C LEU A 164 17.24 -5.79 2.52
N ASN A 165 18.42 -5.50 1.98
CA ASN A 165 19.51 -4.82 2.67
C ASN A 165 19.71 -3.42 2.06
N PRO A 166 18.99 -2.38 2.54
CA PRO A 166 19.47 -1.03 2.30
C PRO A 166 20.83 -0.98 2.98
N VAL A 167 21.89 -0.84 2.19
CA VAL A 167 23.24 -0.58 2.69
C VAL A 167 23.08 0.52 3.74
N ARG A 168 23.41 0.19 5.00
CA ARG A 168 23.90 1.18 5.97
C ARG A 168 25.03 1.85 5.21
N SER A 169 24.73 2.95 4.54
CA SER A 169 25.73 3.77 3.87
C SER A 169 26.72 4.11 4.96
N GLU A 170 27.88 3.48 4.85
CA GLU A 170 29.08 3.76 5.59
C GLU A 170 29.22 5.27 5.64
N SER A 171 29.12 5.83 6.85
CA SER A 171 29.65 7.16 7.10
C SER A 171 31.10 7.14 6.59
N PRO A 172 31.54 8.14 5.80
CA PRO A 172 32.92 8.20 5.37
C PRO A 172 33.84 8.12 6.59
N PRO A 173 35.03 7.49 6.48
CA PRO A 173 35.98 7.50 7.58
C PRO A 173 36.24 8.97 7.94
N ARG A 174 35.98 9.28 9.21
CA ARG A 174 36.31 10.57 9.81
C ARG A 174 37.78 10.83 9.49
N ALA A 175 38.02 11.81 8.62
CA ALA A 175 39.36 12.28 8.32
C ALA A 175 40.05 12.53 9.66
N GLU A 176 41.24 11.96 9.80
CA GLU A 176 42.13 12.12 10.94
C GLU A 176 42.21 13.61 11.29
N GLU A 177 41.69 13.97 12.47
CA GLU A 177 42.03 15.22 13.15
C GLU A 177 43.49 15.09 13.58
N SER A 178 44.40 15.25 12.61
CA SER A 178 45.82 15.42 12.84
C SER A 178 46.07 16.81 13.41
N ASP A 179 46.56 16.83 14.66
CA ASP A 179 47.37 17.88 15.28
C ASP A 179 47.18 19.32 14.79
N LEU A 180 46.29 20.03 15.47
CA LEU A 180 46.35 21.50 15.56
C LEU A 180 46.70 21.98 16.98
N SER A 181 47.09 21.06 17.89
CA SER A 181 47.62 21.40 19.22
C SER A 181 49.07 21.89 19.23
N ASP A 182 49.83 21.66 18.16
CA ASP A 182 51.27 21.99 18.10
C ASP A 182 51.58 23.41 17.57
N LEU A 183 50.57 24.21 17.22
CA LEU A 183 50.77 25.55 16.65
C LEU A 183 50.66 26.71 17.66
N PHE A 184 50.46 26.43 18.96
CA PHE A 184 50.38 27.46 20.00
C PHE A 184 51.31 27.22 21.20
N SER A 185 52.41 26.49 21.02
CA SER A 185 53.50 26.41 22.00
C SER A 185 54.65 27.34 21.58
N ASP A 186 54.47 28.65 21.70
CA ASP A 186 55.58 29.56 22.00
C ASP A 186 55.10 30.96 22.39
N ALA A 187 54.95 31.18 23.70
CA ALA A 187 55.11 32.48 24.34
C ALA A 187 55.40 32.27 25.84
N LYS A 188 56.67 32.01 26.16
CA LYS A 188 57.22 32.18 27.51
C LYS A 188 57.38 33.68 27.81
N THR A 189 57.00 34.11 29.02
CA THR A 189 57.65 35.12 29.91
C THR A 189 56.64 35.39 31.05
N THR A 190 56.71 34.74 32.21
CA THR A 190 57.56 35.04 33.38
C THR A 190 57.43 36.47 33.90
N GLU A 191 56.68 36.67 34.99
CA GLU A 191 56.94 37.56 36.15
C GLU A 191 55.78 37.36 37.16
N SER A 192 56.01 36.80 38.36
CA SER A 192 56.63 37.36 39.57
C SER A 192 55.70 38.22 40.44
N LYS A 193 55.47 37.70 41.66
CA LYS A 193 55.25 38.38 42.96
C LYS A 193 53.92 39.11 43.25
N THR A 194 53.19 38.49 44.18
CA THR A 194 52.89 38.97 45.53
C THR A 194 52.66 40.48 45.77
N GLY A 195 51.46 40.81 46.23
CA GLY A 195 51.22 41.80 47.29
C GLY A 195 50.38 43.03 46.91
N LEU A 196 49.66 43.55 47.91
CA LEU A 196 48.82 44.77 47.99
C LEU A 196 47.36 44.52 47.55
N GLU A 197 46.43 44.16 48.45
CA GLU A 197 45.90 44.99 49.56
C GLU A 197 45.81 46.48 49.22
N ASP A 198 44.57 46.97 49.36
CA ASP A 198 44.12 48.34 49.19
C ASP A 198 44.22 48.88 47.76
N LEU A 199 43.07 49.25 47.19
CA LEU A 199 42.72 50.66 47.06
C LEU A 199 41.46 50.85 46.19
N PHE A 200 40.42 51.35 46.87
CA PHE A 200 39.31 52.17 46.36
C PHE A 200 38.07 51.50 45.76
N ASN A 201 37.05 51.46 46.64
CA ASN A 201 35.80 52.21 46.52
C ASN A 201 34.70 51.68 45.59
#